data_AF-A0A957J476-F1
#
_entry.id   AF-A0A957J476-F1
#
_cell.length_a   1.000
_cell.length_b   1.000
_cell.length_c   1.000
_cell.angle_alpha   90.00
_cell.angle_beta   90.00
_cell.angle_gamma   90.00
#
_symmetry.space_group_name_H-M   'P 1'
#
loop_
_entity.id
_entity.type
_entity.pdbx_description
1 polymer ?
#
loop_
_entity_poly.entity_id
_entity_poly.type
_entity_poly.pdbx_seq_one_letter_code
_entity_poly.pdbx_strand_id
1 'polypeptide(L)'
;TAAPVQPVAPPPPAASTAGNLLVNPSFESGTTGWGEPHNFDMRFYNATDSPQFVHSGNLAAFTFHPAPHRLSYNQYISGLTPGVTYRAGIWVKLWSSSGEDRTRSENPGAYAARLCLNPLGDAEPTRDTNICTGFVQPFDTWIYLSIDAVAAGETMAIILHSTPIGSDLPVHNETIWDDASLIIAPVASTPTPVPAGPPVRPAPVPFDGVTMRDSMTNARWVLEQVGGLLDRLYNGSTETCSEYNDYYGQLVSTATYDSVPAEWQSIYNEYIFAVENGINSNNGVASLCAQGGGQLGQQAYGEARMGINTSLEHLSPAIDNANTLLGQ
;
A
#
# COMPACT_ATOMS: atom_id res chain seq x y z
N THR A 1 -1.24 -12.66 31.89
CA THR A 1 -2.59 -12.13 31.62
C THR A 1 -2.75 -12.05 30.12
N ALA A 2 -3.63 -12.86 29.53
CA ALA A 2 -3.85 -12.85 28.09
C ALA A 2 -4.43 -11.49 27.67
N ALA A 3 -3.86 -10.86 26.65
CA ALA A 3 -4.40 -9.64 26.10
C ALA A 3 -5.81 -9.92 25.55
N PRO A 4 -6.79 -9.02 25.75
CA PRO A 4 -8.11 -9.17 25.18
C PRO A 4 -8.00 -9.20 23.65
N VAL A 5 -8.54 -10.24 23.03
CA VAL A 5 -8.69 -10.33 21.57
C VAL A 5 -9.54 -9.13 21.14
N GLN A 6 -8.97 -8.22 20.35
CA GLN A 6 -9.74 -7.10 19.83
C GLN A 6 -10.89 -7.66 18.97
N PRO A 7 -12.11 -7.10 19.07
CA PRO A 7 -13.21 -7.50 18.20
C PRO A 7 -12.79 -7.25 16.76
N VAL A 8 -12.72 -8.32 15.96
CA VAL A 8 -12.63 -8.21 14.50
C VAL A 8 -13.79 -7.33 14.07
N ALA A 9 -13.50 -6.22 13.37
CA ALA A 9 -14.54 -5.39 12.78
C ALA A 9 -15.50 -6.32 12.01
N PRO A 10 -16.82 -6.24 12.23
CA PRO A 10 -17.75 -7.13 11.57
C PRO A 10 -17.50 -7.05 10.05
N PRO A 11 -17.40 -8.20 9.36
CA PRO A 11 -17.20 -8.20 7.92
C PRO A 11 -18.26 -7.29 7.29
N PRO A 12 -17.89 -6.38 6.37
CA PRO A 12 -18.89 -5.63 5.62
C PRO A 12 -19.93 -6.61 5.08
N PRO A 13 -21.23 -6.26 5.15
CA PRO A 13 -22.28 -7.15 4.70
C PRO A 13 -21.97 -7.62 3.29
N ALA A 14 -22.13 -8.92 3.02
CA ALA A 14 -22.06 -9.48 1.68
C ALA A 14 -22.77 -8.53 0.73
N ALA A 15 -22.07 -8.09 -0.32
CA ALA A 15 -22.56 -7.04 -1.19
C ALA A 15 -23.97 -7.42 -1.64
N SER A 16 -24.96 -6.66 -1.20
CA SER A 16 -26.34 -6.82 -1.66
C SER A 16 -26.31 -6.76 -3.19
N THR A 17 -26.78 -7.80 -3.86
CA THR A 17 -26.94 -7.82 -5.33
C THR A 17 -27.89 -6.72 -5.81
N ALA A 18 -28.75 -6.19 -4.94
CA ALA A 18 -29.55 -5.02 -5.24
C ALA A 18 -28.64 -3.78 -5.38
N GLY A 19 -28.52 -3.29 -6.61
CA GLY A 19 -27.77 -2.09 -6.97
C GLY A 19 -26.33 -2.32 -7.41
N ASN A 20 -25.83 -3.57 -7.37
CA ASN A 20 -24.52 -3.90 -7.93
C ASN A 20 -24.60 -3.96 -9.47
N LEU A 21 -23.73 -3.19 -10.13
CA LEU A 21 -23.68 -3.07 -11.58
C LEU A 21 -22.81 -4.15 -12.24
N LEU A 22 -22.09 -4.94 -11.44
CA LEU A 22 -21.27 -6.04 -11.94
C LEU A 22 -22.13 -7.27 -12.23
N VAL A 23 -21.80 -7.96 -13.32
CA VAL A 23 -22.26 -9.32 -13.62
C VAL A 23 -21.36 -10.30 -12.86
N ASN A 24 -21.98 -11.29 -12.22
CA ASN A 24 -21.29 -12.34 -11.47
C ASN A 24 -20.25 -11.81 -10.46
N PRO A 25 -20.65 -10.91 -9.53
CA PRO A 25 -19.71 -10.27 -8.60
C PRO A 25 -19.03 -11.24 -7.63
N SER A 26 -19.69 -12.35 -7.28
CA SER A 26 -19.19 -13.37 -6.35
C SER A 26 -18.63 -14.60 -7.07
N PHE A 27 -18.41 -14.53 -8.39
CA PHE A 27 -17.81 -15.61 -9.20
C PHE A 27 -18.55 -16.97 -9.24
N GLU A 28 -19.71 -17.11 -8.58
CA GLU A 28 -20.52 -18.33 -8.54
C GLU A 28 -20.97 -18.85 -9.92
N SER A 29 -20.97 -17.98 -10.94
CA SER A 29 -21.28 -18.34 -12.34
C SER A 29 -20.03 -18.46 -13.22
N GLY A 30 -18.88 -18.81 -12.63
CA GLY A 30 -17.62 -19.03 -13.33
C GLY A 30 -17.10 -17.76 -14.00
N THR A 31 -16.81 -17.83 -15.30
CA THR A 31 -16.23 -16.70 -16.05
C THR A 31 -17.24 -15.67 -16.55
N THR A 32 -18.53 -15.86 -16.29
CA THR A 32 -19.60 -15.02 -16.84
C THR A 32 -19.37 -13.53 -16.51
N GLY A 33 -19.25 -12.68 -17.53
CA GLY A 33 -19.10 -11.23 -17.39
C GLY A 33 -17.68 -10.73 -17.12
N TRP A 34 -16.74 -11.62 -16.80
CA TRP A 34 -15.35 -11.28 -16.52
C TRP A 34 -14.44 -11.73 -17.67
N GLY A 35 -13.56 -10.85 -18.09
CA GLY A 35 -12.54 -11.11 -19.10
C GLY A 35 -11.14 -11.08 -18.51
N GLU A 36 -10.19 -11.56 -19.31
CA GLU A 36 -8.76 -11.44 -19.06
C GLU A 36 -8.09 -10.84 -20.30
N PRO A 37 -7.22 -9.81 -20.18
CA PRO A 37 -6.55 -9.18 -21.31
C PRO A 37 -5.39 -10.02 -21.88
N HIS A 38 -4.97 -11.06 -21.16
CA HIS A 38 -3.92 -11.99 -21.56
C HIS A 38 -4.53 -13.39 -21.55
N ASN A 39 -4.29 -14.21 -22.58
CA ASN A 39 -4.95 -15.52 -22.83
C ASN A 39 -4.72 -16.60 -21.74
N PHE A 40 -4.86 -16.28 -20.46
CA PHE A 40 -4.91 -17.23 -19.38
C PHE A 40 -6.38 -17.51 -19.06
N ASP A 41 -6.61 -18.71 -18.55
CA ASP A 41 -7.93 -19.10 -18.09
C ASP A 41 -8.09 -18.60 -16.67
N MET A 42 -9.14 -17.80 -16.42
CA MET A 42 -9.57 -17.48 -15.07
C MET A 42 -9.91 -18.78 -14.33
N ARG A 43 -9.31 -18.95 -13.15
CA ARG A 43 -9.43 -20.16 -12.34
C ARG A 43 -10.20 -19.87 -11.07
N PHE A 44 -10.74 -20.93 -10.48
CA PHE A 44 -11.59 -20.82 -9.29
C PHE A 44 -11.16 -21.81 -8.23
N TYR A 45 -11.16 -21.34 -6.98
CA TYR A 45 -11.23 -22.21 -5.82
C TYR A 45 -12.67 -22.63 -5.58
N ASN A 46 -12.85 -23.83 -5.01
CA ASN A 46 -14.14 -24.30 -4.55
C ASN A 46 -14.14 -24.43 -3.01
N ALA A 47 -15.19 -23.96 -2.35
CA ALA A 47 -15.32 -24.01 -0.90
C ALA A 47 -15.30 -25.44 -0.33
N THR A 48 -15.66 -26.44 -1.13
CA THR A 48 -15.61 -27.86 -0.75
C THR A 48 -14.16 -28.36 -0.62
N ASP A 49 -13.29 -27.94 -1.54
CA ASP A 49 -11.91 -28.44 -1.64
C ASP A 49 -10.91 -27.52 -0.94
N SER A 50 -11.18 -26.22 -0.90
CA SER A 50 -10.27 -25.18 -0.39
C SER A 50 -11.05 -24.04 0.27
N PRO A 51 -11.77 -24.31 1.37
CA PRO A 51 -12.62 -23.31 2.03
C PRO A 51 -11.87 -22.07 2.49
N GLN A 52 -10.58 -22.17 2.79
CA GLN A 52 -9.74 -21.05 3.22
C GLN A 52 -9.46 -20.03 2.11
N PHE A 53 -9.73 -20.37 0.85
CA PHE A 53 -9.58 -19.50 -0.32
C PHE A 53 -10.91 -19.06 -0.91
N VAL A 54 -12.04 -19.27 -0.22
CA VAL A 54 -13.33 -18.73 -0.62
C VAL A 54 -13.81 -17.79 0.47
N HIS A 55 -14.16 -16.55 0.11
CA HIS A 55 -14.62 -15.56 1.10
C HIS A 55 -16.09 -15.79 1.42
N SER A 56 -16.91 -15.97 0.38
CA SER A 56 -18.31 -16.35 0.54
C SER A 56 -18.78 -17.25 -0.61
N GLY A 57 -19.96 -17.86 -0.48
CA GLY A 57 -20.49 -18.75 -1.51
C GLY A 57 -19.69 -20.05 -1.66
N ASN A 58 -19.51 -20.49 -2.91
CA ASN A 58 -18.81 -21.71 -3.27
C ASN A 58 -17.55 -21.47 -4.11
N LEU A 59 -17.43 -20.34 -4.82
CA LEU A 59 -16.34 -20.07 -5.74
C LEU A 59 -15.66 -18.74 -5.43
N ALA A 60 -14.34 -18.72 -5.54
CA ALA A 60 -13.57 -17.48 -5.58
C ALA A 60 -12.59 -17.54 -6.76
N ALA A 61 -12.45 -16.44 -7.49
CA ALA A 61 -11.53 -16.38 -8.63
C ALA A 61 -10.09 -16.26 -8.12
N PHE A 62 -9.13 -16.92 -8.77
CA PHE A 62 -7.73 -16.72 -8.44
C PHE A 62 -6.83 -16.66 -9.67
N THR A 63 -5.84 -15.78 -9.59
CA THR A 63 -4.73 -15.69 -10.55
C THR A 63 -3.51 -16.41 -9.99
N PHE A 64 -2.85 -17.25 -10.78
CA PHE A 64 -1.59 -17.92 -10.45
C PHE A 64 -0.65 -17.85 -11.66
N HIS A 65 0.63 -17.56 -11.45
CA HIS A 65 1.60 -17.70 -12.54
C HIS A 65 3.03 -18.00 -12.06
N PRO A 66 3.69 -19.05 -12.58
CA PRO A 66 5.05 -19.44 -12.18
C PRO A 66 6.18 -18.53 -12.74
N ALA A 67 5.86 -17.33 -13.24
CA ALA A 67 6.78 -16.43 -13.92
C ALA A 67 6.32 -14.96 -13.71
N PRO A 68 7.18 -13.94 -13.95
CA PRO A 68 6.91 -12.55 -13.56
C PRO A 68 5.89 -11.84 -14.48
N HIS A 69 4.77 -12.50 -14.76
CA HIS A 69 3.68 -11.93 -15.53
C HIS A 69 2.75 -11.13 -14.62
N ARG A 70 2.16 -10.12 -15.23
CA ARG A 70 1.06 -9.34 -14.66
C ARG A 70 -0.23 -10.04 -15.03
N LEU A 71 -1.11 -10.21 -14.05
CA LEU A 71 -2.39 -10.87 -14.25
C LEU A 71 -3.48 -9.89 -13.89
N SER A 72 -4.55 -9.90 -14.66
CA SER A 72 -5.64 -9.00 -14.38
C SER A 72 -6.96 -9.52 -14.88
N TYR A 73 -7.98 -9.46 -14.03
CA TYR A 73 -9.36 -9.68 -14.46
C TYR A 73 -10.03 -8.35 -14.66
N ASN A 74 -10.89 -8.27 -15.67
CA ASN A 74 -11.60 -7.05 -15.96
C ASN A 74 -13.05 -7.32 -16.32
N GLN A 75 -13.89 -6.34 -16.07
CA GLN A 75 -15.27 -6.34 -16.56
C GLN A 75 -15.60 -4.95 -17.06
N TYR A 76 -16.20 -4.87 -18.25
CA TYR A 76 -16.72 -3.63 -18.80
C TYR A 76 -18.15 -3.43 -18.32
N ILE A 77 -18.44 -2.24 -17.81
CA ILE A 77 -19.75 -1.85 -17.30
C ILE A 77 -20.30 -0.76 -18.20
N SER A 78 -21.52 -0.94 -18.69
CA SER A 78 -22.20 0.02 -19.58
C SER A 78 -23.47 0.58 -18.93
N GLY A 79 -24.03 1.64 -19.50
CA GLY A 79 -25.24 2.30 -18.97
C GLY A 79 -24.94 3.19 -17.76
N LEU A 80 -23.70 3.65 -17.62
CA LEU A 80 -23.32 4.59 -16.58
C LEU A 80 -23.74 6.01 -16.94
N THR A 81 -23.97 6.84 -15.93
CA THR A 81 -24.29 8.27 -16.12
C THR A 81 -23.01 9.09 -16.02
N PRO A 82 -22.57 9.78 -17.08
CA PRO A 82 -21.39 10.65 -17.02
C PRO A 82 -21.51 11.70 -15.89
N GLY A 83 -20.41 11.92 -15.17
CA GLY A 83 -20.37 12.83 -14.02
C GLY A 83 -20.84 12.24 -12.69
N VAL A 84 -21.40 11.03 -12.68
CA VAL A 84 -21.73 10.30 -11.43
C VAL A 84 -20.50 9.61 -10.88
N THR A 85 -20.32 9.69 -9.56
CA THR A 85 -19.29 8.93 -8.83
C THR A 85 -19.79 7.52 -8.55
N TYR A 86 -18.99 6.53 -8.94
CA TYR A 86 -19.20 5.12 -8.66
C TYR A 86 -18.14 4.63 -7.67
N ARG A 87 -18.53 3.73 -6.78
CA ARG A 87 -17.64 3.04 -5.84
C ARG A 87 -17.46 1.61 -6.28
N ALA A 88 -16.23 1.22 -6.56
CA ALA A 88 -15.86 -0.18 -6.67
C ALA A 88 -15.36 -0.71 -5.32
N GLY A 89 -15.52 -2.01 -5.12
CA GLY A 89 -14.82 -2.72 -4.07
C GLY A 89 -14.76 -4.22 -4.31
N ILE A 90 -13.87 -4.91 -3.62
CA ILE A 90 -13.68 -6.36 -3.76
C ILE A 90 -12.93 -6.90 -2.55
N TRP A 91 -13.20 -8.15 -2.17
CA TRP A 91 -12.38 -8.89 -1.23
C TRP A 91 -11.18 -9.51 -1.93
N VAL A 92 -10.02 -9.39 -1.30
CA VAL A 92 -8.77 -9.96 -1.82
C VAL A 92 -7.99 -10.63 -0.71
N LYS A 93 -7.35 -11.75 -1.07
CA LYS A 93 -6.42 -12.50 -0.23
C LYS A 93 -5.25 -12.95 -1.10
N LEU A 94 -4.04 -12.92 -0.57
CA LEU A 94 -2.87 -13.52 -1.21
C LEU A 94 -2.48 -14.80 -0.49
N TRP A 95 -2.02 -15.78 -1.26
CA TRP A 95 -1.28 -16.92 -0.73
C TRP A 95 0.01 -17.04 -1.52
N SER A 96 1.13 -16.90 -0.81
CA SER A 96 2.45 -16.94 -1.43
C SER A 96 3.37 -17.83 -0.62
N SER A 97 3.83 -18.92 -1.24
CA SER A 97 4.51 -19.96 -0.49
C SER A 97 5.60 -20.65 -1.32
N SER A 98 6.72 -20.88 -0.67
CA SER A 98 7.78 -21.77 -1.14
C SER A 98 7.45 -23.25 -0.91
N GLY A 99 6.49 -23.56 -0.03
CA GLY A 99 6.02 -24.89 0.30
C GLY A 99 4.59 -25.17 -0.15
N GLU A 100 4.11 -26.39 0.11
CA GLU A 100 2.77 -26.87 -0.32
C GLU A 100 1.69 -26.71 0.77
N ASP A 101 2.02 -26.16 1.94
CA ASP A 101 1.02 -25.91 2.99
C ASP A 101 0.07 -24.79 2.56
N ARG A 102 -1.17 -25.16 2.23
CA ARG A 102 -2.23 -24.25 1.75
C ARG A 102 -2.92 -23.49 2.90
N THR A 103 -2.51 -23.67 4.15
CA THR A 103 -3.10 -22.99 5.32
C THR A 103 -2.38 -21.71 5.69
N ARG A 104 -1.16 -21.52 5.18
CA ARG A 104 -0.31 -20.35 5.46
C ARG A 104 0.68 -20.09 4.33
N SER A 105 1.14 -18.87 4.23
CA SER A 105 2.22 -18.45 3.34
C SER A 105 3.58 -18.76 3.99
N GLU A 106 4.46 -19.47 3.28
CA GLU A 106 5.80 -19.81 3.77
C GLU A 106 6.89 -19.14 2.92
N ASN A 107 7.62 -18.19 3.50
CA ASN A 107 8.54 -17.31 2.77
C ASN A 107 7.82 -16.59 1.61
N PRO A 108 6.81 -15.75 1.92
CA PRO A 108 6.03 -15.08 0.90
C PRO A 108 6.91 -14.16 0.05
N GLY A 109 6.68 -14.16 -1.25
CA GLY A 109 7.42 -13.35 -2.19
C GLY A 109 6.96 -11.90 -2.25
N ALA A 110 7.68 -11.14 -3.06
CA ALA A 110 7.32 -9.77 -3.40
C ALA A 110 6.21 -9.75 -4.46
N TYR A 111 5.00 -10.14 -4.07
CA TYR A 111 3.80 -10.17 -4.91
C TYR A 111 2.68 -9.34 -4.28
N ALA A 112 1.97 -8.56 -5.08
CA ALA A 112 0.95 -7.64 -4.58
C ALA A 112 -0.26 -7.56 -5.50
N ALA A 113 -1.36 -7.05 -4.93
CA ALA A 113 -2.64 -6.87 -5.60
C ALA A 113 -3.12 -5.42 -5.49
N ARG A 114 -3.97 -4.98 -6.41
CA ARG A 114 -4.69 -3.71 -6.33
C ARG A 114 -6.01 -3.77 -7.10
N LEU A 115 -6.94 -2.89 -6.72
CA LEU A 115 -8.19 -2.66 -7.45
C LEU A 115 -8.07 -1.36 -8.25
N CYS A 116 -8.51 -1.35 -9.50
CA CYS A 116 -8.58 -0.17 -10.33
C CYS A 116 -9.95 0.03 -10.99
N LEU A 117 -10.29 1.29 -11.24
CA LEU A 117 -11.35 1.71 -12.13
C LEU A 117 -10.77 2.54 -13.27
N ASN A 118 -11.20 2.27 -14.50
CA ASN A 118 -10.91 3.11 -15.65
C ASN A 118 -12.17 3.89 -16.05
N PRO A 119 -12.21 5.22 -15.85
CA PRO A 119 -13.35 6.07 -16.21
C PRO A 119 -13.71 6.14 -17.69
N LEU A 120 -12.75 5.76 -18.56
CA LEU A 120 -12.88 5.81 -20.02
C LEU A 120 -13.27 4.45 -20.62
N GLY A 121 -13.38 3.41 -19.79
CA GLY A 121 -13.73 2.06 -20.24
C GLY A 121 -12.60 1.30 -20.91
N ASP A 122 -11.33 1.64 -20.66
CA ASP A 122 -10.17 0.82 -21.06
C ASP A 122 -9.84 -0.19 -19.93
N ALA A 123 -9.60 -1.45 -20.29
CA ALA A 123 -9.27 -2.51 -19.33
C ALA A 123 -7.76 -2.79 -19.19
N GLU A 124 -6.90 -2.05 -19.89
CA GLU A 124 -5.45 -2.21 -19.78
C GLU A 124 -4.96 -1.80 -18.36
N PRO A 125 -4.43 -2.74 -17.55
CA PRO A 125 -4.11 -2.53 -16.13
C PRO A 125 -3.02 -1.48 -15.88
N THR A 126 -2.24 -1.12 -16.90
CA THR A 126 -1.09 -0.22 -16.80
C THR A 126 -1.36 1.21 -17.28
N ARG A 127 -2.58 1.53 -17.72
CA ARG A 127 -2.91 2.88 -18.19
C ARG A 127 -2.83 3.91 -17.06
N ASP A 128 -2.27 5.07 -17.38
CA ASP A 128 -2.26 6.24 -16.49
C ASP A 128 -3.66 6.82 -16.24
N THR A 129 -4.66 6.41 -17.03
CA THR A 129 -6.07 6.78 -16.84
C THR A 129 -6.78 5.92 -15.80
N ASN A 130 -6.12 4.89 -15.27
CA ASN A 130 -6.66 4.07 -14.19
C ASN A 130 -6.58 4.82 -12.86
N ILE A 131 -7.69 4.82 -12.12
CA ILE A 131 -7.77 5.24 -10.73
C ILE A 131 -7.67 3.96 -9.88
N CYS A 132 -6.53 3.77 -9.21
CA CYS A 132 -6.22 2.53 -8.50
C CYS A 132 -6.02 2.74 -7.01
N THR A 133 -6.30 1.70 -6.22
CA THR A 133 -5.81 1.62 -4.84
C THR A 133 -4.29 1.53 -4.85
N GLY A 134 -3.67 1.75 -3.69
CA GLY A 134 -2.31 1.29 -3.45
C GLY A 134 -2.20 -0.22 -3.67
N PHE A 135 -0.98 -0.69 -3.96
CA PHE A 135 -0.68 -2.11 -3.92
C PHE A 135 -0.76 -2.61 -2.47
N VAL A 136 -1.39 -3.75 -2.28
CA VAL A 136 -1.56 -4.43 -0.99
C VAL A 136 -0.97 -5.83 -1.04
N GLN A 137 -0.51 -6.33 0.12
CA GLN A 137 -0.04 -7.70 0.27
C GLN A 137 -0.74 -8.46 1.42
N PRO A 138 -2.08 -8.66 1.35
CA PRO A 138 -2.84 -9.32 2.41
C PRO A 138 -2.62 -10.84 2.38
N PHE A 139 -1.46 -11.28 2.85
CA PHE A 139 -1.13 -12.69 2.94
C PHE A 139 -2.02 -13.39 3.98
N ASP A 140 -2.59 -14.52 3.58
CA ASP A 140 -3.39 -15.45 4.39
C ASP A 140 -4.70 -14.89 4.97
N THR A 141 -4.96 -13.60 4.79
CA THR A 141 -6.11 -12.89 5.36
C THR A 141 -6.89 -12.16 4.27
N TRP A 142 -8.21 -12.17 4.36
CA TRP A 142 -9.08 -11.39 3.48
C TRP A 142 -9.11 -9.93 3.93
N ILE A 143 -8.92 -9.01 2.99
CA ILE A 143 -9.18 -7.57 3.18
C ILE A 143 -10.11 -7.07 2.08
N TYR A 144 -10.85 -6.00 2.39
CA TYR A 144 -11.72 -5.35 1.42
C TYR A 144 -11.03 -4.12 0.82
N LEU A 145 -10.86 -4.10 -0.49
CA LEU A 145 -10.40 -2.94 -1.24
C LEU A 145 -11.59 -2.11 -1.71
N SER A 146 -11.45 -0.78 -1.74
CA SER A 146 -12.47 0.10 -2.31
C SER A 146 -11.86 1.35 -2.92
N ILE A 147 -12.48 1.83 -4.02
CA ILE A 147 -12.09 3.05 -4.69
C ILE A 147 -13.28 3.73 -5.36
N ASP A 148 -13.25 5.06 -5.41
CA ASP A 148 -14.26 5.88 -6.06
C ASP A 148 -13.71 6.47 -7.36
N ALA A 149 -14.55 6.53 -8.40
CA ALA A 149 -14.23 7.18 -9.67
C ALA A 149 -15.46 7.86 -10.27
N VAL A 150 -15.25 9.00 -10.94
CA VAL A 150 -16.30 9.71 -11.68
C VAL A 150 -16.38 9.14 -13.10
N ALA A 151 -17.56 8.78 -13.56
CA ALA A 151 -17.77 8.30 -14.93
C ALA A 151 -17.48 9.41 -15.95
N ALA A 152 -16.50 9.18 -16.84
CA ALA A 152 -16.20 10.11 -17.92
C ALA A 152 -17.11 9.90 -19.14
N GLY A 153 -17.70 8.70 -19.27
CA GLY A 153 -18.67 8.34 -20.29
C GLY A 153 -19.71 7.35 -19.76
N GLU A 154 -20.40 6.67 -20.67
CA GLU A 154 -21.41 5.66 -20.33
C GLU A 154 -20.82 4.28 -20.02
N THR A 155 -19.49 4.16 -20.13
CA THR A 155 -18.74 2.91 -19.93
C THR A 155 -17.58 3.13 -18.96
N MET A 156 -17.37 2.17 -18.06
CA MET A 156 -16.16 2.04 -17.26
C MET A 156 -15.62 0.60 -17.36
N ALA A 157 -14.37 0.41 -16.95
CA ALA A 157 -13.84 -0.92 -16.65
C ALA A 157 -13.43 -1.00 -15.17
N ILE A 158 -13.81 -2.10 -14.52
CA ILE A 158 -13.18 -2.54 -13.27
C ILE A 158 -12.03 -3.46 -13.62
N ILE A 159 -10.90 -3.32 -12.93
CA ILE A 159 -9.69 -4.11 -13.17
C ILE A 159 -9.17 -4.61 -11.82
N LEU A 160 -9.09 -5.92 -11.67
CA LEU A 160 -8.43 -6.61 -10.56
C LEU A 160 -7.02 -6.90 -11.03
N HIS A 161 -6.00 -6.37 -10.39
CA HIS A 161 -4.63 -6.47 -10.89
C HIS A 161 -3.70 -7.07 -9.84
N SER A 162 -2.94 -8.08 -10.24
CA SER A 162 -1.89 -8.71 -9.44
C SER A 162 -0.56 -8.71 -10.20
N THR A 163 0.53 -8.45 -9.48
CA THR A 163 1.86 -8.32 -10.08
C THR A 163 2.96 -8.62 -9.07
N PRO A 164 4.12 -9.13 -9.53
CA PRO A 164 5.38 -8.98 -8.82
C PRO A 164 5.67 -7.51 -8.54
N ILE A 165 6.16 -7.22 -7.34
CA ILE A 165 6.72 -5.92 -6.94
C ILE A 165 8.21 -6.03 -6.56
N GLY A 166 8.79 -7.21 -6.64
CA GLY A 166 10.21 -7.46 -6.42
C GLY A 166 10.69 -8.71 -7.16
N SER A 167 11.96 -9.07 -6.94
CA SER A 167 12.60 -10.20 -7.62
C SER A 167 12.38 -11.55 -6.93
N ASP A 168 11.86 -11.55 -5.70
CA ASP A 168 11.56 -12.76 -4.95
C ASP A 168 10.17 -13.29 -5.32
N LEU A 169 10.14 -14.39 -6.07
CA LEU A 169 8.93 -15.04 -6.55
C LEU A 169 8.95 -16.51 -6.13
N PRO A 170 8.28 -16.87 -5.03
CA PRO A 170 8.19 -18.25 -4.58
C PRO A 170 7.34 -19.08 -5.55
N VAL A 171 7.37 -20.39 -5.33
CA VAL A 171 6.70 -21.40 -6.17
C VAL A 171 5.20 -21.10 -6.33
N HIS A 172 4.57 -20.58 -5.28
CA HIS A 172 3.17 -20.17 -5.26
C HIS A 172 3.04 -18.67 -5.03
N ASN A 173 2.21 -18.01 -5.84
CA ASN A 173 1.99 -16.55 -5.83
C ASN A 173 0.56 -16.21 -6.25
N GLU A 174 -0.39 -16.74 -5.50
CA GLU A 174 -1.79 -16.69 -5.86
C GLU A 174 -2.45 -15.43 -5.29
N THR A 175 -3.20 -14.73 -6.14
CA THR A 175 -4.12 -13.68 -5.69
C THR A 175 -5.53 -14.16 -5.89
N ILE A 176 -6.28 -14.20 -4.79
CA ILE A 176 -7.65 -14.69 -4.74
C ILE A 176 -8.58 -13.49 -4.55
N TRP A 177 -9.67 -13.47 -5.33
CA TRP A 177 -10.64 -12.39 -5.44
C TRP A 177 -12.04 -12.94 -5.20
N ASP A 178 -12.86 -12.20 -4.46
CA ASP A 178 -14.24 -12.59 -4.21
C ASP A 178 -15.13 -11.38 -3.90
N ASP A 179 -16.45 -11.54 -4.06
CA ASP A 179 -17.47 -10.59 -3.63
C ASP A 179 -17.23 -9.14 -4.10
N ALA A 180 -17.06 -8.98 -5.42
CA ALA A 180 -16.87 -7.68 -6.05
C ALA A 180 -18.15 -6.81 -6.00
N SER A 181 -17.98 -5.49 -6.00
CA SER A 181 -19.09 -4.56 -6.12
C SER A 181 -18.73 -3.35 -6.96
N LEU A 182 -19.72 -2.87 -7.72
CA LEU A 182 -19.72 -1.55 -8.31
C LEU A 182 -21.10 -0.94 -8.12
N ILE A 183 -21.18 0.13 -7.34
CA ILE A 183 -22.44 0.80 -7.00
C ILE A 183 -22.31 2.30 -7.24
N ILE A 184 -23.43 3.01 -7.36
CA ILE A 184 -23.44 4.47 -7.24
C ILE A 184 -22.93 4.80 -5.84
N ALA A 185 -21.90 5.63 -5.74
CA ALA A 185 -21.39 6.04 -4.44
C ALA A 185 -22.51 6.81 -3.70
N PRO A 186 -22.82 6.50 -2.43
CA PRO A 186 -23.81 7.26 -1.67
C PRO A 186 -23.45 8.75 -1.71
N VAL A 187 -24.47 9.61 -1.89
CA VAL A 187 -24.34 11.07 -2.10
C VAL A 187 -23.19 11.60 -1.26
N ALA A 188 -22.18 12.14 -1.95
CA ALA A 188 -20.86 12.42 -1.43
C ALA A 188 -20.88 12.80 0.05
N SER A 189 -20.42 11.88 0.91
CA SER A 189 -19.71 12.31 2.10
C SER A 189 -18.71 13.37 1.61
N THR A 190 -18.73 14.56 2.23
CA THR A 190 -17.69 15.58 2.10
C THR A 190 -16.37 14.87 1.81
N PRO A 191 -15.69 15.15 0.68
CA PRO A 191 -14.61 14.31 0.20
C PRO A 191 -13.75 13.94 1.40
N THR A 192 -13.72 12.64 1.75
CA THR A 192 -12.65 12.15 2.61
C THR A 192 -11.41 12.69 1.92
N PRO A 193 -10.58 13.52 2.60
CA PRO A 193 -9.40 14.08 1.96
C PRO A 193 -8.73 12.93 1.25
N VAL A 194 -8.54 13.05 -0.07
CA VAL A 194 -7.78 12.09 -0.86
C VAL A 194 -6.57 11.77 0.02
N PRO A 195 -6.30 10.48 0.35
CA PRO A 195 -5.13 10.14 1.13
C PRO A 195 -4.00 10.92 0.52
N ALA A 196 -3.41 11.86 1.29
CA ALA A 196 -2.39 12.73 0.75
C ALA A 196 -1.42 11.79 0.04
N GLY A 197 -1.19 12.01 -1.26
CA GLY A 197 -0.27 11.18 -2.02
C GLY A 197 1.01 11.02 -1.21
N PRO A 198 1.73 9.88 -1.34
CA PRO A 198 2.91 9.63 -0.52
C PRO A 198 3.74 10.92 -0.47
N PRO A 199 4.12 11.38 0.74
CA PRO A 199 4.63 12.72 0.93
C PRO A 199 5.74 12.97 -0.09
N VAL A 200 5.59 14.03 -0.88
CA VAL A 200 6.57 14.36 -1.90
C VAL A 200 7.58 15.29 -1.27
N ARG A 201 8.87 15.03 -1.50
CA ARG A 201 9.93 15.93 -1.06
C ARG A 201 9.67 17.34 -1.61
N PRO A 202 9.66 18.38 -0.76
CA PRO A 202 9.51 19.76 -1.22
C PRO A 202 10.64 20.16 -2.17
N ALA A 203 10.38 21.14 -3.03
CA ALA A 203 11.44 21.74 -3.83
C ALA A 203 12.53 22.33 -2.91
N PRO A 204 13.81 22.33 -3.35
CA PRO A 204 14.88 22.98 -2.59
C PRO A 204 14.56 24.44 -2.28
N VAL A 205 14.89 24.87 -1.06
CA VAL A 205 14.75 26.25 -0.62
C VAL A 205 16.12 26.95 -0.58
N PRO A 206 16.18 28.29 -0.66
CA PRO A 206 17.43 29.01 -0.51
C PRO A 206 18.13 28.69 0.83
N PHE A 207 19.44 28.54 0.80
CA PHE A 207 20.22 28.26 1.99
C PHE A 207 20.11 29.38 3.05
N ASP A 208 19.83 28.96 4.29
CA ASP A 208 19.98 29.75 5.52
C ASP A 208 20.53 28.83 6.62
N GLY A 209 21.67 29.22 7.21
CA GLY A 209 22.41 28.35 8.13
C GLY A 209 21.64 28.00 9.41
N VAL A 210 20.83 28.93 9.94
CA VAL A 210 20.01 28.70 11.13
C VAL A 210 18.86 27.75 10.79
N THR A 211 18.14 28.01 9.70
CA THR A 211 17.02 27.17 9.25
C THR A 211 17.49 25.76 8.91
N MET A 212 18.67 25.61 8.31
CA MET A 212 19.27 24.30 8.03
C MET A 212 19.63 23.55 9.32
N ARG A 213 20.23 24.23 10.30
CA ARG A 213 20.49 23.65 11.64
C ARG A 213 19.20 23.16 12.29
N ASP A 214 18.17 24.00 12.30
CA ASP A 214 16.86 23.66 12.88
C ASP A 214 16.24 22.47 12.14
N SER A 215 16.40 22.37 10.82
CA SER A 215 15.95 21.23 10.02
C SER A 215 16.66 19.92 10.40
N MET A 216 17.97 19.97 10.69
CA MET A 216 18.71 18.81 11.19
C MET A 216 18.24 18.39 12.58
N THR A 217 18.04 19.35 13.49
CA THR A 217 17.51 19.06 14.83
C THR A 217 16.11 18.44 14.76
N ASN A 218 15.25 18.96 13.89
CA ASN A 218 13.93 18.39 13.65
C ASN A 218 14.02 16.96 13.07
N ALA A 219 14.85 16.74 12.05
CA ALA A 219 15.04 15.41 11.46
C ALA A 219 15.53 14.38 12.50
N ARG A 220 16.47 14.78 13.37
CA ARG A 220 16.97 13.96 14.47
C ARG A 220 15.84 13.57 15.43
N TRP A 221 15.04 14.55 15.86
CA TRP A 221 13.91 14.29 16.74
C TRP A 221 12.87 13.37 16.09
N VAL A 222 12.52 13.60 14.82
CA VAL A 222 11.59 12.74 14.07
C VAL A 222 12.11 11.30 14.01
N LEU A 223 13.39 11.09 13.70
CA LEU A 223 14.00 9.75 13.67
C LEU A 223 13.97 9.05 15.04
N GLU A 224 14.15 9.79 16.13
CA GLU A 224 13.98 9.25 17.49
C GLU A 224 12.54 8.79 17.75
N GLN A 225 11.54 9.56 17.29
CA GLN A 225 10.12 9.16 17.40
C GLN A 225 9.81 7.92 16.55
N VAL A 226 10.28 7.90 15.30
CA VAL A 226 10.14 6.75 14.39
C VAL A 226 10.77 5.50 15.01
N GLY A 227 11.94 5.62 15.64
CA GLY A 227 12.62 4.50 16.31
C GLY A 227 11.81 3.93 17.48
N GLY A 228 11.25 4.79 18.33
CA GLY A 228 10.40 4.34 19.43
C GLY A 228 9.10 3.68 18.95
N LEU A 229 8.50 4.19 17.88
CA LEU A 229 7.30 3.61 17.27
C LEU A 229 7.59 2.27 16.58
N LEU A 230 8.72 2.17 15.90
CA LEU A 230 9.21 0.94 15.28
C LEU A 230 9.31 -0.20 16.31
N ASP A 231 9.87 0.10 17.48
CA ASP A 231 10.00 -0.89 18.57
C ASP A 231 8.61 -1.34 19.06
N ARG A 232 7.62 -0.43 19.15
CA ARG A 232 6.24 -0.79 19.52
C ARG A 232 5.54 -1.63 18.45
N LEU A 233 5.69 -1.27 17.18
CA LEU A 233 5.15 -2.00 16.03
C LEU A 233 5.68 -3.43 15.99
N TYR A 234 6.99 -3.61 16.17
CA TYR A 234 7.63 -4.93 16.19
C TYR A 234 7.10 -5.82 17.33
N ASN A 235 6.75 -5.22 18.46
CA ASN A 235 6.15 -5.92 19.60
C ASN A 235 4.62 -6.11 19.47
N GLY A 236 4.03 -5.84 18.29
CA GLY A 236 2.63 -6.15 17.97
C GLY A 236 1.63 -5.05 18.28
N SER A 237 2.05 -3.81 18.53
CA SER A 237 1.13 -2.68 18.70
C SER A 237 0.66 -2.17 17.33
N THR A 238 -0.60 -2.39 16.97
CA THR A 238 -1.15 -1.95 15.67
C THR A 238 -1.59 -0.49 15.67
N GLU A 239 -1.94 0.06 16.84
CA GLU A 239 -2.43 1.44 17.03
C GLU A 239 -1.40 2.51 16.61
N THR A 240 -0.12 2.13 16.51
CA THR A 240 1.01 3.02 16.20
C THR A 240 1.27 3.23 14.71
N CYS A 241 0.53 2.54 13.81
CA CYS A 241 0.76 2.66 12.36
C CYS A 241 0.46 4.07 11.82
N SER A 242 -0.62 4.69 12.30
CA SER A 242 -0.96 6.07 11.90
C SER A 242 0.12 7.04 12.36
N GLU A 243 0.52 6.97 13.63
CA GLU A 243 1.56 7.83 14.21
C GLU A 243 2.91 7.64 13.52
N TYR A 244 3.26 6.38 13.19
CA TYR A 244 4.46 6.07 12.43
C TYR A 244 4.46 6.72 11.05
N ASN A 245 3.36 6.61 10.31
CA ASN A 245 3.22 7.25 9.00
C ASN A 245 3.29 8.77 9.07
N ASP A 246 2.75 9.39 10.12
CA ASP A 246 2.82 10.83 10.31
C ASP A 246 4.27 11.31 10.49
N TYR A 247 5.06 10.64 11.33
CA TYR A 247 6.47 10.97 11.51
C TYR A 247 7.32 10.62 10.29
N TYR A 248 7.06 9.50 9.63
CA TYR A 248 7.70 9.16 8.37
C TYR A 248 7.44 10.25 7.32
N GLY A 249 6.20 10.73 7.22
CA GLY A 249 5.85 11.81 6.31
C GLY A 249 6.53 13.13 6.65
N GLN A 250 6.69 13.46 7.94
CA GLN A 250 7.49 14.60 8.37
C GLN A 250 8.95 14.47 7.91
N LEU A 251 9.55 13.28 8.05
CA LEU A 251 10.92 13.02 7.58
C LEU A 251 11.03 13.21 6.07
N VAL A 252 10.11 12.68 5.27
CA VAL A 252 10.07 12.86 3.81
C VAL A 252 9.89 14.32 3.41
N SER A 253 9.10 15.07 4.19
CA SER A 253 8.83 16.49 3.95
C SER A 253 9.95 17.43 4.40
N THR A 254 11.05 16.92 4.96
CA THR A 254 12.16 17.77 5.40
C THR A 254 12.76 18.57 4.25
N ALA A 255 13.11 19.83 4.54
CA ALA A 255 13.60 20.77 3.56
C ALA A 255 14.93 20.30 2.93
N THR A 256 15.10 20.56 1.64
CA THR A 256 16.41 20.50 0.98
C THR A 256 16.86 21.91 0.64
N TYR A 257 18.17 22.12 0.48
CA TYR A 257 18.72 23.46 0.31
C TYR A 257 19.47 23.56 -1.01
N ASP A 258 19.23 24.66 -1.73
CA ASP A 258 20.06 25.07 -2.87
C ASP A 258 21.11 26.09 -2.42
N SER A 259 22.11 26.34 -3.29
CA SER A 259 23.09 27.41 -3.09
C SER A 259 23.87 27.33 -1.77
N VAL A 260 24.08 26.11 -1.26
CA VAL A 260 24.79 25.86 0.01
C VAL A 260 26.24 26.36 -0.09
N PRO A 261 26.70 27.24 0.82
CA PRO A 261 28.09 27.72 0.85
C PRO A 261 29.09 26.58 1.04
N ALA A 262 30.32 26.77 0.55
CA ALA A 262 31.34 25.73 0.55
C ALA A 262 31.68 25.23 1.98
N GLU A 263 31.69 26.13 2.96
CA GLU A 263 31.92 25.83 4.37
C GLU A 263 30.78 25.02 5.01
N TRP A 264 29.57 25.05 4.43
CA TRP A 264 28.40 24.28 4.87
C TRP A 264 28.21 22.96 4.12
N GLN A 265 28.91 22.76 2.99
CA GLN A 265 28.67 21.63 2.09
C GLN A 265 28.84 20.27 2.78
N SER A 266 29.84 20.10 3.64
CA SER A 266 30.04 18.84 4.36
C SER A 266 28.88 18.55 5.31
N ILE A 267 28.43 19.56 6.07
CA ILE A 267 27.30 19.44 7.01
C ILE A 267 26.02 19.08 6.24
N TYR A 268 25.81 19.70 5.08
CA TYR A 268 24.64 19.43 4.25
C TYR A 268 24.64 18.02 3.68
N ASN A 269 25.80 17.50 3.28
CA ASN A 269 25.91 16.13 2.80
C ASN A 269 25.55 15.13 3.91
N GLU A 270 26.00 15.35 5.15
CA GLU A 270 25.64 14.50 6.30
C GLU A 270 24.14 14.55 6.60
N TYR A 271 23.55 15.75 6.55
CA TYR A 271 22.12 15.94 6.72
C TYR A 271 21.29 15.18 5.68
N ILE A 272 21.59 15.38 4.39
CA ILE A 272 20.86 14.72 3.31
C ILE A 272 21.07 13.21 3.35
N PHE A 273 22.29 12.74 3.61
CA PHE A 273 22.55 11.32 3.79
C PHE A 273 21.66 10.73 4.89
N ALA A 274 21.63 11.34 6.07
CA ALA A 274 20.83 10.86 7.18
C ALA A 274 19.32 10.84 6.87
N VAL A 275 18.81 11.89 6.25
CA VAL A 275 17.39 11.94 5.87
C VAL A 275 17.07 10.86 4.84
N GLU A 276 17.84 10.75 3.76
CA GLU A 276 17.61 9.76 2.70
C GLU A 276 17.77 8.32 3.20
N ASN A 277 18.79 8.06 4.02
CA ASN A 277 18.98 6.75 4.64
C ASN A 277 17.82 6.40 5.57
N GLY A 278 17.34 7.35 6.38
CA GLY A 278 16.15 7.19 7.22
C GLY A 278 14.89 6.88 6.41
N ILE A 279 14.63 7.61 5.33
CA ILE A 279 13.49 7.40 4.44
C ILE A 279 13.54 6.01 3.79
N ASN A 280 14.69 5.65 3.23
CA ASN A 280 14.85 4.41 2.47
C ASN A 280 14.74 3.17 3.35
N SER A 281 15.43 3.16 4.50
CA SER A 281 15.40 2.04 5.45
C SER A 281 14.04 1.83 6.12
N ASN A 282 13.20 2.87 6.19
CA ASN A 282 11.88 2.80 6.82
C ASN A 282 10.71 2.65 5.82
N ASN A 283 10.99 2.68 4.51
CA ASN A 283 9.96 2.62 3.47
C ASN A 283 9.10 1.34 3.56
N GLY A 284 9.71 0.19 3.86
CA GLY A 284 8.97 -1.07 4.02
C GLY A 284 7.99 -1.03 5.20
N VAL A 285 8.38 -0.41 6.32
CA VAL A 285 7.54 -0.26 7.51
C VAL A 285 6.42 0.75 7.27
N ALA A 286 6.72 1.88 6.62
CA ALA A 286 5.73 2.87 6.23
C ALA A 286 4.69 2.29 5.26
N SER A 287 5.15 1.48 4.30
CA SER A 287 4.27 0.76 3.37
C SER A 287 3.36 -0.23 4.09
N LEU A 288 3.88 -0.99 5.06
CA LEU A 288 3.08 -1.87 5.91
C LEU A 288 2.03 -1.08 6.70
N CYS A 289 2.42 0.03 7.32
CA CYS A 289 1.52 0.89 8.09
C CYS A 289 0.42 1.50 7.21
N ALA A 290 0.77 1.94 6.00
CA ALA A 290 -0.18 2.49 5.02
C ALA A 290 -1.20 1.47 4.52
N GLN A 291 -0.87 0.17 4.56
CA GLN A 291 -1.75 -0.93 4.17
C GLN A 291 -2.67 -1.40 5.32
N GLY A 292 -2.74 -0.67 6.44
CA GLY A 292 -3.55 -1.02 7.61
C GLY A 292 -2.78 -1.78 8.69
N GLY A 293 -1.45 -1.83 8.58
CA GLY A 293 -0.56 -2.47 9.54
C GLY A 293 -0.33 -3.96 9.26
N GLY A 294 0.12 -4.69 10.28
CA GLY A 294 0.45 -6.10 10.20
C GLY A 294 1.60 -6.46 11.13
N GLN A 295 2.03 -7.73 11.11
CA GLN A 295 3.20 -8.14 11.88
C GLN A 295 4.46 -7.70 11.15
N LEU A 296 5.25 -6.85 11.79
CA LEU A 296 6.54 -6.44 11.25
C LEU A 296 7.55 -7.61 11.33
N GLY A 297 8.02 -8.08 10.18
CA GLY A 297 9.03 -9.13 10.12
C GLY A 297 10.38 -8.70 10.72
N GLN A 298 11.12 -9.66 11.26
CA GLN A 298 12.42 -9.41 11.91
C GLN A 298 13.43 -8.71 10.98
N GLN A 299 13.42 -9.05 9.68
CA GLN A 299 14.29 -8.42 8.69
C GLN A 299 13.94 -6.95 8.50
N ALA A 300 12.68 -6.62 8.24
CA ALA A 300 12.22 -5.25 8.03
C ALA A 300 12.45 -4.39 9.29
N TYR A 301 12.23 -4.94 10.48
CA TYR A 301 12.58 -4.29 11.74
C TYR A 301 14.09 -4.00 11.84
N GLY A 302 14.93 -5.00 11.57
CA GLY A 302 16.38 -4.86 11.65
C GLY A 302 16.94 -3.81 10.69
N GLU A 303 16.46 -3.79 9.44
CA GLU A 303 16.82 -2.79 8.44
C GLU A 303 16.42 -1.39 8.87
N ALA A 304 15.15 -1.19 9.24
CA ALA A 304 14.64 0.10 9.67
C ALA A 304 15.38 0.62 10.91
N ARG A 305 15.63 -0.26 11.90
CA ARG A 305 16.32 0.12 13.14
C ARG A 305 17.78 0.49 12.89
N MET A 306 18.48 -0.27 12.06
CA MET A 306 19.86 0.04 11.67
C MET A 306 19.92 1.38 10.93
N GLY A 307 19.02 1.59 9.97
CA GLY A 307 18.96 2.84 9.21
C GLY A 307 18.67 4.06 10.09
N ILE A 308 17.77 3.95 11.09
CA ILE A 308 17.54 5.02 12.06
C ILE A 308 18.81 5.33 12.85
N ASN A 309 19.48 4.31 13.41
CA ASN A 309 20.70 4.51 14.20
C ASN A 309 21.80 5.18 13.37
N THR A 310 22.06 4.69 12.15
CA THR A 310 23.03 5.29 11.24
C THR A 310 22.66 6.74 10.92
N SER A 311 21.39 7.04 10.67
CA SER A 311 20.97 8.42 10.39
C SER A 311 21.22 9.35 11.58
N LEU A 312 20.97 8.88 12.81
CA LEU A 312 21.23 9.64 14.04
C LEU A 312 22.72 9.87 14.30
N GLU A 313 23.57 8.90 13.96
CA GLU A 313 25.04 8.99 14.04
C GLU A 313 25.61 10.06 13.10
N HIS A 314 24.98 10.28 11.95
CA HIS A 314 25.37 11.33 11.00
C HIS A 314 24.81 12.72 11.39
N LEU A 315 23.57 12.79 11.89
CA LEU A 315 22.93 14.06 12.26
C LEU A 315 23.58 14.73 13.47
N SER A 316 23.97 13.96 14.48
CA SER A 316 24.53 14.53 15.72
C SER A 316 25.79 15.38 15.47
N PRO A 317 26.86 14.87 14.82
CA PRO A 317 28.03 15.69 14.52
C PRO A 317 27.75 16.81 13.51
N ALA A 318 26.80 16.62 12.58
CA ALA A 318 26.40 17.67 11.64
C ALA A 318 25.77 18.88 12.37
N ILE A 319 24.92 18.62 13.36
CA ILE A 319 24.31 19.66 14.21
C ILE A 319 25.39 20.40 15.01
N ASP A 320 26.34 19.69 15.61
CA ASP A 320 27.42 20.30 16.39
C ASP A 320 28.32 21.20 15.52
N ASN A 321 28.65 20.74 14.33
CA ASN A 321 29.41 21.52 13.35
C ASN A 321 28.65 22.77 12.89
N ALA A 322 27.33 22.65 12.69
CA ALA A 322 26.47 23.79 12.35
C ALA A 322 26.42 24.82 13.47
N ASN A 323 26.25 24.40 14.73
CA ASN A 323 26.29 25.29 15.88
C ASN A 323 27.64 26.01 15.98
N THR A 324 28.76 25.30 15.73
CA THR A 324 30.09 25.90 15.69
C THR A 324 30.21 27.01 14.64
N LEU A 325 29.70 26.79 13.41
CA LEU A 325 29.72 27.81 12.36
C LEU A 325 28.81 29.01 12.67
N LEU A 326 27.71 28.78 13.40
CA LEU A 326 26.78 29.82 13.85
C LEU A 326 27.25 30.55 15.11
N GLY A 327 28.32 30.08 15.78
CA GLY A 327 28.80 30.63 17.04
C GLY A 327 27.87 30.35 18.22
N GLN A 328 27.19 29.19 18.23
CA GLN A 328 26.26 28.74 19.28
C GLN A 328 26.85 27.61 20.14
#